data_AF-U4VK88-F1
#
_entry.id   AF-U4VK88-F1
#
_cell.length_a   1.000
_cell.length_b   1.000
_cell.length_c   1.000
_cell.angle_alpha   90.00
_cell.angle_beta   90.00
_cell.angle_gamma   90.00
#
_symmetry.space_group_name_H-M   'P 1'
#
loop_
_entity.id
_entity.type
_entity.pdbx_description
1 polymer ?
#
loop_
_entity_poly.entity_id
_entity_poly.type
_entity_poly.pdbx_seq_one_letter_code
_entity_poly.pdbx_strand_id
1 'polypeptide(L)'
;MNFRVSARTILHLGSELISSDGVAFYELIKNSLDANADSVTVNVLYRLHYAKYAEILRELGEDRDTPDVLRERYLRSLLPRRRNWRELRDYALENLVEDAPDLEEVQQTLRQAHSKAEFIEAIRSANRIEIDDDGEGMSMDILQRVYLTIGTSYRAEQKRAQYAAQEDEDIEGGGDDDRPILGEKGLGRLSAMRLGDRVLVVTAQQGSPHWNQLEIDWNDFADAADEDLDSVEVEPEQGNNKGRGESGTLIRISALRSEWSAEKLHSLALDHFSKLSDPFGRTPRPPLTITFNGNSVPIPEFATFLLDQAHGRFQATLSTLGPGTPKIKGEMEYRLHNRRRQLRLSTLELQTLTEIDAATIQRIGPFELDMYWFNRRLLTKIEGIGNLTVVRRILAEWAGGVALYRDGYRVNPYGGPNDDWLDLDRDAFSTSGFKLNRGQIIGRARISQRGNPPYLVDQTNREGLKENPEKQAFVRVLAA
;
A
#
# COMPACT_ATOMS: atom_id res chain seq x y z
N MET A 1 14.86 -33.31 -18.03
CA MET A 1 15.20 -32.50 -16.84
C MET A 1 14.12 -31.46 -16.70
N ASN A 2 13.47 -31.39 -15.53
CA ASN A 2 12.50 -30.35 -15.22
C ASN A 2 13.25 -29.19 -14.54
N PHE A 3 12.70 -27.98 -14.65
CA PHE A 3 13.18 -26.87 -13.84
C PHE A 3 12.98 -27.19 -12.35
N ARG A 4 13.99 -26.89 -11.53
CA ARG A 4 13.90 -26.93 -10.07
C ARG A 4 13.86 -25.49 -9.55
N VAL A 5 13.09 -25.26 -8.50
CA VAL A 5 12.95 -23.96 -7.85
C VAL A 5 13.53 -24.11 -6.45
N SER A 6 14.58 -23.34 -6.14
CA SER A 6 15.18 -23.37 -4.79
C SER A 6 14.39 -22.52 -3.80
N ALA A 7 14.51 -22.82 -2.51
CA ALA A 7 13.86 -22.06 -1.43
C ALA A 7 14.22 -20.56 -1.47
N ARG A 8 15.47 -20.21 -1.87
CA ARG A 8 15.92 -18.82 -2.07
C ARG A 8 15.03 -18.01 -3.01
N THR A 9 14.33 -18.66 -3.95
CA THR A 9 13.42 -17.97 -4.89
C THR A 9 12.31 -17.22 -4.16
N ILE A 10 11.76 -17.77 -3.08
CA ILE A 10 10.75 -17.11 -2.24
C ILE A 10 11.30 -15.83 -1.62
N LEU A 11 12.53 -15.91 -1.12
CA LEU A 11 13.19 -14.78 -0.47
C LEU A 11 13.44 -13.64 -1.45
N HIS A 12 13.86 -13.95 -2.68
CA HIS A 12 14.06 -12.94 -3.73
C HIS A 12 12.73 -12.33 -4.14
N LEU A 13 11.67 -13.14 -4.33
CA LEU A 13 10.35 -12.62 -4.66
C LEU A 13 9.82 -11.69 -3.56
N GLY A 14 9.97 -12.04 -2.28
CA GLY A 14 9.54 -11.17 -1.17
C GLY A 14 10.33 -9.87 -1.08
N SER A 15 11.67 -9.95 -1.12
CA SER A 15 12.55 -8.80 -0.91
C SER A 15 12.70 -7.86 -2.10
N GLU A 16 12.59 -8.35 -3.34
CA GLU A 16 12.74 -7.54 -4.56
C GLU A 16 11.41 -6.99 -5.10
N LEU A 17 10.28 -7.68 -4.88
CA LEU A 17 8.99 -7.24 -5.43
C LEU A 17 8.31 -6.15 -4.60
N ILE A 18 8.66 -6.02 -3.32
CA ILE A 18 8.04 -5.05 -2.40
C ILE A 18 9.08 -4.03 -1.98
N SER A 19 9.05 -2.85 -2.60
CA SER A 19 10.12 -1.84 -2.47
C SER A 19 10.21 -1.18 -1.09
N SER A 20 9.12 -1.19 -0.32
CA SER A 20 9.04 -0.43 0.93
C SER A 20 8.02 -1.00 1.91
N ASP A 21 8.23 -0.69 3.18
CA ASP A 21 7.32 -1.05 4.27
C ASP A 21 5.90 -0.50 4.02
N GLY A 22 5.79 0.70 3.42
CA GLY A 22 4.51 1.31 3.10
C GLY A 22 3.73 0.59 2.00
N VAL A 23 4.42 0.08 0.97
CA VAL A 23 3.80 -0.76 -0.07
C VAL A 23 3.36 -2.09 0.54
N ALA A 24 4.20 -2.72 1.37
CA ALA A 24 3.84 -3.94 2.06
C ALA A 24 2.57 -3.79 2.90
N PHE A 25 2.54 -2.74 3.71
CA PHE A 25 1.44 -2.40 4.60
C PHE A 25 0.14 -2.11 3.82
N TYR A 26 0.24 -1.35 2.72
CA TYR A 26 -0.88 -1.07 1.83
C TYR A 26 -1.47 -2.34 1.19
N GLU A 27 -0.62 -3.23 0.68
CA GLU A 27 -1.08 -4.47 0.03
C GLU A 27 -1.81 -5.41 0.99
N LEU A 28 -1.37 -5.50 2.25
CA LEU A 28 -2.04 -6.32 3.26
C LEU A 28 -3.43 -5.79 3.60
N ILE A 29 -3.57 -4.47 3.84
CA ILE A 29 -4.87 -3.84 4.14
C ILE A 29 -5.81 -3.93 2.93
N LYS A 30 -5.27 -3.76 1.72
CA LYS A 30 -6.04 -3.91 0.49
C LYS A 30 -6.61 -5.32 0.36
N ASN A 31 -5.88 -6.36 0.75
CA ASN A 31 -6.40 -7.72 0.72
C ASN A 31 -7.62 -7.92 1.63
N SER A 32 -7.67 -7.22 2.77
CA SER A 32 -8.84 -7.19 3.65
C SER A 32 -10.05 -6.51 2.98
N LEU A 33 -9.81 -5.39 2.26
CA LEU A 33 -10.87 -4.72 1.49
C LEU A 33 -11.37 -5.58 0.31
N ASP A 34 -10.48 -6.27 -0.39
CA ASP A 34 -10.79 -7.24 -1.45
C ASP A 34 -11.50 -8.51 -0.91
N ALA A 35 -11.56 -8.69 0.41
CA ALA A 35 -12.33 -9.72 1.10
C ALA A 35 -13.67 -9.18 1.64
N ASN A 36 -14.10 -8.01 1.15
CA ASN A 36 -15.34 -7.34 1.51
C ASN A 36 -15.49 -7.07 3.02
N ALA A 37 -14.38 -6.74 3.70
CA ALA A 37 -14.40 -6.38 5.11
C ALA A 37 -15.16 -5.07 5.35
N ASP A 38 -15.99 -5.07 6.39
CA ASP A 38 -16.71 -3.92 6.93
C ASP A 38 -15.95 -3.26 8.08
N SER A 39 -14.91 -3.93 8.60
CA SER A 39 -13.96 -3.42 9.57
C SER A 39 -12.57 -3.99 9.32
N VAL A 40 -11.57 -3.12 9.28
CA VAL A 40 -10.16 -3.48 9.24
C VAL A 40 -9.44 -2.73 10.35
N THR A 41 -8.82 -3.45 11.27
CA THR A 41 -8.03 -2.88 12.36
C THR A 41 -6.56 -3.22 12.16
N VAL A 42 -5.70 -2.22 12.31
CA VAL A 42 -4.26 -2.39 12.25
C VAL A 42 -3.64 -1.94 13.55
N ASN A 43 -3.02 -2.88 14.26
CA ASN A 43 -2.43 -2.64 15.57
C ASN A 43 -0.93 -2.92 15.52
N VAL A 44 -0.13 -1.90 15.80
CA VAL A 44 1.31 -2.07 15.98
C VAL A 44 1.62 -2.06 17.46
N LEU A 45 2.14 -3.19 17.93
CA LEU A 45 2.54 -3.43 19.31
C LEU A 45 4.06 -3.43 19.39
N TYR A 46 4.62 -2.35 19.91
CA TYR A 46 6.04 -2.08 20.00
C TYR A 46 6.44 -1.97 21.48
N ARG A 47 7.00 -3.06 22.02
CA ARG A 47 7.26 -3.27 23.45
C ARG A 47 8.75 -3.44 23.78
N LEU A 48 9.60 -3.70 22.79
CA LEU A 48 11.05 -3.74 22.93
C LEU A 48 11.68 -2.78 21.90
N HIS A 49 12.55 -1.88 22.34
CA HIS A 49 13.23 -0.95 21.40
C HIS A 49 13.99 -1.73 20.32
N TYR A 50 13.71 -1.45 19.04
CA TYR A 50 14.27 -2.17 17.89
C TYR A 50 15.79 -2.17 17.88
N ALA A 51 16.42 -1.03 18.21
CA ALA A 51 17.87 -0.95 18.32
C ALA A 51 18.46 -1.96 19.32
N LYS A 52 17.73 -2.22 20.41
CA LYS A 52 18.12 -3.16 21.49
C LYS A 52 17.86 -4.60 21.08
N TYR A 53 16.72 -4.86 20.47
CA TYR A 53 16.42 -6.13 19.80
C TYR A 53 17.51 -6.53 18.80
N ALA A 54 17.86 -5.62 17.88
CA ALA A 54 18.89 -5.86 16.87
C ALA A 54 20.29 -6.06 17.48
N GLU A 55 20.63 -5.30 18.53
CA GLU A 55 21.87 -5.48 19.30
C GLU A 55 21.93 -6.88 19.93
N ILE A 56 20.86 -7.33 20.58
CA ILE A 56 20.78 -8.65 21.22
C ILE A 56 20.97 -9.75 20.18
N LEU A 57 20.24 -9.71 19.05
CA LEU A 57 20.38 -10.71 17.99
C LEU A 57 21.80 -10.74 17.44
N ARG A 58 22.43 -9.58 17.24
CA ARG A 58 23.80 -9.49 16.74
C ARG A 58 24.82 -10.11 17.70
N GLU A 59 24.68 -9.87 19.01
CA GLU A 59 25.55 -10.48 20.02
C GLU A 59 25.35 -11.99 20.14
N LEU A 60 24.12 -12.48 19.93
CA LEU A 60 23.80 -13.90 19.93
C LEU A 60 24.26 -14.63 18.66
N GLY A 61 24.62 -13.89 17.60
CA GLY A 61 24.95 -14.44 16.29
C GLY A 61 23.72 -14.78 15.43
N GLU A 62 22.56 -14.23 15.77
CA GLU A 62 21.24 -14.51 15.16
C GLU A 62 20.76 -13.40 14.22
N ASP A 63 21.49 -12.29 14.13
CA ASP A 63 21.23 -11.19 13.20
C ASP A 63 21.57 -11.60 11.76
N ARG A 64 20.55 -11.92 10.96
CA ARG A 64 20.73 -12.37 9.57
C ARG A 64 20.87 -11.23 8.56
N ASP A 65 20.48 -10.01 8.93
CA ASP A 65 20.53 -8.85 8.03
C ASP A 65 21.94 -8.26 7.91
N THR A 66 22.74 -8.33 8.98
CA THR A 66 24.13 -7.86 8.93
C THR A 66 25.01 -8.84 8.14
N PRO A 67 25.76 -8.40 7.11
CA PRO A 67 26.69 -9.27 6.38
C PRO A 67 27.68 -10.00 7.30
N ASP A 68 27.97 -11.27 7.02
CA ASP A 68 28.79 -12.14 7.88
C ASP A 68 30.11 -11.50 8.33
N VAL A 69 30.83 -10.86 7.39
CA VAL A 69 32.11 -10.19 7.66
C VAL A 69 31.95 -9.04 8.67
N LEU A 70 30.86 -8.28 8.58
CA LEU A 70 30.58 -7.17 9.50
C LEU A 70 30.13 -7.70 10.85
N ARG A 71 29.32 -8.76 10.86
CA ARG A 71 28.88 -9.45 12.08
C ARG A 71 30.07 -10.01 12.85
N GLU A 72 30.98 -10.71 12.17
CA GLU A 72 32.21 -11.21 12.76
C GLU A 72 33.09 -10.08 13.32
N ARG A 73 33.24 -8.98 12.57
CA ARG A 73 34.02 -7.82 13.03
C ARG A 73 33.42 -7.23 14.30
N TYR A 74 32.11 -7.05 14.34
CA TYR A 74 31.39 -6.56 15.53
C TYR A 74 31.59 -7.52 16.72
N LEU A 75 31.37 -8.81 16.51
CA LEU A 75 31.54 -9.84 17.54
C LEU A 75 32.98 -9.92 18.07
N ARG A 76 34.00 -9.64 17.25
CA ARG A 76 35.40 -9.51 17.69
C ARG A 76 35.64 -8.25 18.51
N SER A 77 34.95 -7.14 18.20
CA SER A 77 35.11 -5.87 18.92
C SER A 77 34.58 -5.91 20.36
N LEU A 78 33.66 -6.83 20.67
CA LEU A 78 33.11 -7.03 22.01
C LEU A 78 34.03 -7.86 22.96
N LEU A 79 35.22 -8.25 22.51
CA LEU A 79 36.17 -8.97 23.35
C LEU A 79 36.87 -8.00 24.34
N PRO A 80 37.08 -8.41 25.62
CA PRO A 80 37.16 -9.80 26.07
C PRO A 80 35.87 -10.41 26.65
N ARG A 81 34.79 -9.64 26.85
CA ARG A 81 33.58 -10.15 27.51
C ARG A 81 32.33 -9.94 26.67
N ARG A 82 31.81 -11.04 26.13
CA ARG A 82 30.47 -11.11 25.54
C ARG A 82 29.44 -11.41 26.63
N ARG A 83 28.25 -10.81 26.51
CA ARG A 83 27.11 -11.17 27.35
C ARG A 83 26.58 -12.54 26.95
N ASN A 84 26.28 -13.37 27.93
CA ASN A 84 25.55 -14.61 27.68
C ASN A 84 24.04 -14.32 27.54
N TRP A 85 23.26 -15.28 27.05
CA TRP A 85 21.83 -15.07 26.77
C TRP A 85 21.02 -14.64 27.99
N ARG A 86 21.41 -15.01 29.22
CA ARG A 86 20.71 -14.58 30.45
C ARG A 86 20.99 -13.12 30.77
N GLU A 87 22.24 -12.69 30.60
CA GLU A 87 22.61 -11.26 30.72
C GLU A 87 21.90 -10.42 29.64
N LEU A 88 21.75 -10.96 28.41
CA LEU A 88 21.00 -10.31 27.34
C LEU A 88 19.49 -10.29 27.58
N ARG A 89 18.94 -11.30 28.26
CA ARG A 89 17.55 -11.30 28.71
C ARG A 89 17.30 -10.22 29.75
N ASP A 90 18.19 -10.10 30.73
CA ASP A 90 18.08 -9.05 31.75
C ASP A 90 18.21 -7.66 31.09
N TYR A 91 19.13 -7.51 30.12
CA TYR A 91 19.21 -6.31 29.27
C TYR A 91 17.92 -6.04 28.48
N ALA A 92 17.28 -7.06 27.92
CA ALA A 92 16.00 -6.90 27.21
C ALA A 92 14.89 -6.40 28.15
N LEU A 93 14.80 -6.97 29.36
CA LEU A 93 13.82 -6.57 30.38
C LEU A 93 14.00 -5.10 30.82
N GLU A 94 15.25 -4.63 30.92
CA GLU A 94 15.57 -3.23 31.25
C GLU A 94 15.30 -2.25 30.11
N ASN A 95 15.14 -2.74 28.88
CA ASN A 95 14.98 -1.92 27.67
C ASN A 95 13.62 -2.13 26.98
N LEU A 96 12.62 -2.61 27.73
CA LEU A 96 11.24 -2.58 27.29
C LEU A 96 10.75 -1.13 27.19
N VAL A 97 9.86 -0.88 26.25
CA VAL A 97 9.26 0.45 26.03
C VAL A 97 8.31 0.75 27.19
N GLU A 98 8.55 1.85 27.90
CA GLU A 98 7.68 2.28 29.01
C GLU A 98 6.23 2.49 28.53
N ASP A 99 5.27 2.14 29.38
CA ASP A 99 3.81 2.26 29.15
C ASP A 99 3.26 1.54 27.90
N ALA A 100 4.05 0.66 27.27
CA ALA A 100 3.54 -0.18 26.20
C ALA A 100 2.46 -1.16 26.71
N PRO A 101 1.46 -1.52 25.90
CA PRO A 101 0.45 -2.50 26.28
C PRO A 101 1.06 -3.89 26.47
N ASP A 102 0.41 -4.70 27.31
CA ASP A 102 0.75 -6.12 27.55
C ASP A 102 2.21 -6.35 27.98
N LEU A 103 2.86 -5.37 28.61
CA LEU A 103 4.24 -5.50 29.08
C LEU A 103 4.41 -6.63 30.09
N GLU A 104 3.42 -6.89 30.95
CA GLU A 104 3.46 -8.00 31.91
C GLU A 104 3.60 -9.35 31.20
N GLU A 105 2.89 -9.56 30.08
CA GLU A 105 2.98 -10.78 29.27
C GLU A 105 4.37 -10.95 28.66
N VAL A 106 4.95 -9.87 28.11
CA VAL A 106 6.30 -9.90 27.52
C VAL A 106 7.35 -10.14 28.62
N GLN A 107 7.23 -9.47 29.76
CA GLN A 107 8.13 -9.67 30.90
C GLN A 107 8.05 -11.11 31.42
N GLN A 108 6.85 -11.66 31.53
CA GLN A 108 6.65 -13.04 31.96
C GLN A 108 7.29 -14.01 30.97
N THR A 109 7.02 -13.87 29.67
CA THR A 109 7.58 -14.72 28.62
C THR A 109 9.11 -14.67 28.62
N LEU A 110 9.70 -13.47 28.73
CA LEU A 110 11.16 -13.31 28.84
C LEU A 110 11.71 -14.00 30.09
N ARG A 111 11.10 -13.81 31.26
CA ARG A 111 11.55 -14.44 32.52
C ARG A 111 11.40 -15.96 32.52
N GLN A 112 10.38 -16.48 31.84
CA GLN A 112 10.09 -17.90 31.71
C GLN A 112 10.93 -18.59 30.64
N ALA A 113 11.65 -17.86 29.79
CA ALA A 113 12.61 -18.46 28.87
C ALA A 113 13.72 -19.21 29.64
N HIS A 114 13.78 -20.52 29.45
CA HIS A 114 14.72 -21.45 30.07
C HIS A 114 15.90 -21.81 29.15
N SER A 115 15.79 -21.50 27.86
CA SER A 115 16.81 -21.76 26.85
C SER A 115 17.13 -20.52 25.99
N LYS A 116 18.28 -20.52 25.30
CA LYS A 116 18.63 -19.48 24.31
C LYS A 116 17.54 -19.39 23.23
N ALA A 117 17.02 -20.53 22.78
CA ALA A 117 15.97 -20.60 21.77
C ALA A 117 14.70 -19.92 22.28
N GLU A 118 14.16 -20.31 23.43
CA GLU A 118 12.98 -19.67 24.03
C GLU A 118 13.16 -18.17 24.26
N PHE A 119 14.38 -17.72 24.61
CA PHE A 119 14.67 -16.30 24.75
C PHE A 119 14.60 -15.56 23.41
N ILE A 120 15.16 -16.14 22.34
CA ILE A 120 15.08 -15.58 20.98
C ILE A 120 13.62 -15.49 20.53
N GLU A 121 12.83 -16.52 20.79
CA GLU A 121 11.39 -16.55 20.51
C GLU A 121 10.64 -15.44 21.26
N ALA A 122 10.95 -15.26 22.55
CA ALA A 122 10.36 -14.22 23.38
C ALA A 122 10.65 -12.80 22.84
N ILE A 123 11.89 -12.52 22.43
CA ILE A 123 12.23 -11.19 21.88
C ILE A 123 11.69 -10.99 20.45
N ARG A 124 11.61 -12.05 19.63
CA ARG A 124 11.05 -12.00 18.26
C ARG A 124 9.55 -11.69 18.29
N SER A 125 8.83 -12.21 19.27
CA SER A 125 7.39 -11.96 19.47
C SER A 125 7.08 -10.66 20.23
N ALA A 126 8.09 -10.04 20.86
CA ALA A 126 7.94 -8.83 21.66
C ALA A 126 7.46 -7.61 20.85
N ASN A 127 7.74 -7.54 19.54
CA ASN A 127 7.14 -6.54 18.66
C ASN A 127 6.33 -7.24 17.58
N ARG A 128 5.12 -6.73 17.29
CA ARG A 128 4.27 -7.30 16.24
C ARG A 128 3.39 -6.26 15.57
N ILE A 129 3.01 -6.54 14.33
CA ILE A 129 2.01 -5.81 13.56
C ILE A 129 0.85 -6.79 13.35
N GLU A 130 -0.36 -6.36 13.67
CA GLU A 130 -1.57 -7.15 13.46
C GLU A 130 -2.49 -6.40 12.51
N ILE A 131 -2.97 -7.10 11.48
CA ILE A 131 -3.99 -6.62 10.55
C ILE A 131 -5.15 -7.60 10.69
N ASP A 132 -6.25 -7.13 11.23
CA ASP A 132 -7.43 -7.92 11.58
C ASP A 132 -8.63 -7.39 10.80
N ASP A 133 -9.30 -8.26 10.06
CA ASP A 133 -10.48 -7.93 9.28
C ASP A 133 -11.63 -8.89 9.53
N ASP A 134 -12.86 -8.39 9.39
CA ASP A 134 -14.11 -9.15 9.53
C ASP A 134 -14.66 -9.66 8.19
N GLY A 135 -13.81 -9.69 7.15
CA GLY A 135 -14.20 -10.07 5.80
C GLY A 135 -14.58 -11.56 5.66
N GLU A 136 -14.62 -12.02 4.41
CA GLU A 136 -15.06 -13.38 4.08
C GLU A 136 -14.21 -14.48 4.74
N GLY A 137 -12.93 -14.23 4.98
CA GLY A 137 -11.97 -15.22 5.45
C GLY A 137 -11.67 -16.33 4.43
N MET A 138 -10.83 -17.29 4.83
CA MET A 138 -10.37 -18.39 3.98
C MET A 138 -10.71 -19.74 4.61
N SER A 139 -11.08 -20.70 3.77
CA SER A 139 -11.18 -22.12 4.16
C SER A 139 -9.80 -22.77 4.21
N MET A 140 -9.73 -23.96 4.80
CA MET A 140 -8.50 -24.78 4.80
C MET A 140 -8.00 -25.04 3.37
N ASP A 141 -8.90 -25.35 2.44
CA ASP A 141 -8.55 -25.59 1.02
C ASP A 141 -7.98 -24.32 0.35
N ILE A 142 -8.57 -23.15 0.63
CA ILE A 142 -8.06 -21.87 0.12
C ILE A 142 -6.67 -21.59 0.69
N LEU A 143 -6.42 -21.82 1.99
CA LEU A 143 -5.08 -21.67 2.56
C LEU A 143 -4.06 -22.58 1.88
N GLN A 144 -4.37 -23.86 1.72
CA GLN A 144 -3.45 -24.84 1.13
C GLN A 144 -3.20 -24.58 -0.36
N ARG A 145 -4.25 -24.35 -1.15
CA ARG A 145 -4.16 -24.36 -2.62
C ARG A 145 -4.04 -22.99 -3.24
N VAL A 146 -4.46 -21.94 -2.55
CA VAL A 146 -4.46 -20.58 -3.09
C VAL A 146 -3.45 -19.70 -2.37
N TYR A 147 -3.45 -19.72 -1.02
CA TYR A 147 -2.55 -18.88 -0.22
C TYR A 147 -1.09 -19.35 -0.33
N LEU A 148 -0.81 -20.65 -0.27
CA LEU A 148 0.57 -21.14 -0.40
C LEU A 148 1.09 -21.22 -1.84
N THR A 149 0.24 -21.02 -2.86
CA THR A 149 0.63 -21.21 -4.27
C THR A 149 0.91 -19.90 -4.99
N ILE A 150 2.17 -19.60 -5.31
CA ILE A 150 2.57 -18.38 -6.05
C ILE A 150 2.03 -18.39 -7.48
N GLY A 151 1.41 -17.27 -7.90
CA GLY A 151 0.95 -17.09 -9.29
C GLY A 151 -0.37 -17.78 -9.63
N THR A 152 -1.29 -17.96 -8.67
CA THR A 152 -2.62 -18.54 -8.92
C THR A 152 -3.51 -17.61 -9.76
N SER A 153 -4.36 -18.20 -10.62
CA SER A 153 -5.38 -17.48 -11.38
C SER A 153 -6.64 -17.15 -10.56
N TYR A 154 -6.74 -17.62 -9.32
CA TYR A 154 -7.94 -17.55 -8.48
C TYR A 154 -8.57 -16.15 -8.44
N ARG A 155 -7.79 -15.10 -8.13
CA ARG A 155 -8.31 -13.72 -8.09
C ARG A 155 -8.64 -13.18 -9.48
N ALA A 156 -7.88 -13.56 -10.50
CA ALA A 156 -8.17 -13.17 -11.88
C ALA A 156 -9.49 -13.81 -12.39
N GLU A 157 -9.79 -15.05 -11.96
CA GLU A 157 -11.02 -15.76 -12.29
C GLU A 157 -12.23 -15.18 -11.55
N GLN A 158 -12.11 -14.92 -10.24
CA GLN A 158 -13.16 -14.21 -9.47
C GLN A 158 -13.53 -12.88 -10.13
N LYS A 159 -12.51 -12.12 -10.52
CA LYS A 159 -12.69 -10.84 -11.19
C LYS A 159 -13.37 -10.97 -12.57
N ARG A 160 -12.97 -11.96 -13.38
CA ARG A 160 -13.66 -12.26 -14.66
C ARG A 160 -15.13 -12.62 -14.45
N ALA A 161 -15.45 -13.40 -13.41
CA ALA A 161 -16.82 -13.74 -13.06
C ALA A 161 -17.63 -12.50 -12.63
N GLN A 162 -17.06 -11.63 -11.80
CA GLN A 162 -17.68 -10.35 -11.40
C GLN A 162 -17.96 -9.46 -12.62
N TYR A 163 -17.05 -9.40 -13.60
CA TYR A 163 -17.28 -8.65 -14.85
C TYR A 163 -18.40 -9.25 -15.70
N ALA A 164 -18.40 -10.57 -15.89
CA ALA A 164 -19.42 -11.24 -16.70
C ALA A 164 -20.83 -11.08 -16.11
N ALA A 165 -20.96 -11.11 -14.78
CA ALA A 165 -22.24 -10.93 -14.09
C ALA A 165 -22.82 -9.51 -14.22
N GLN A 166 -21.98 -8.50 -14.40
CA GLN A 166 -22.40 -7.09 -14.51
C GLN A 166 -22.59 -6.62 -15.97
N GLU A 167 -22.26 -7.43 -16.98
CA GLU A 167 -22.57 -7.14 -18.40
C GLU A 167 -24.04 -7.47 -18.76
N ASP A 168 -24.72 -8.30 -17.96
CA ASP A 168 -26.13 -8.70 -18.16
C ASP A 168 -27.14 -7.74 -17.51
N GLU A 169 -26.71 -6.75 -16.71
CA GLU A 169 -27.57 -5.70 -16.16
C GLU A 169 -27.51 -4.44 -17.03
N ASP A 170 -28.63 -4.10 -17.66
CA ASP A 170 -28.79 -2.93 -18.53
C ASP A 170 -28.26 -1.64 -17.86
N ILE A 171 -27.43 -0.92 -18.62
CA ILE A 171 -26.73 0.31 -18.24
C ILE A 171 -27.74 1.47 -18.03
N GLU A 172 -28.49 1.45 -16.94
CA GLU A 172 -29.21 2.62 -16.41
C GLU A 172 -29.15 2.61 -14.88
N GLY A 173 -28.04 3.12 -14.35
CA GLY A 173 -27.86 3.39 -12.92
C GLY A 173 -26.79 2.50 -12.30
N GLY A 174 -25.52 2.94 -12.39
CA GLY A 174 -24.42 2.31 -11.65
C GLY A 174 -24.69 2.35 -10.16
N GLY A 175 -25.18 1.24 -9.61
CA GLY A 175 -25.19 0.98 -8.19
C GLY A 175 -23.74 0.94 -7.69
N ASP A 176 -23.44 1.80 -6.74
CA ASP A 176 -22.12 2.02 -6.11
C ASP A 176 -21.75 0.90 -5.12
N ASP A 177 -22.44 -0.25 -5.18
CA ASP A 177 -22.52 -1.21 -4.06
C ASP A 177 -21.59 -2.43 -4.21
N ASP A 178 -20.97 -2.62 -5.39
CA ASP A 178 -20.05 -3.75 -5.61
C ASP A 178 -18.61 -3.25 -5.73
N ARG A 179 -17.84 -3.42 -4.64
CA ARG A 179 -16.42 -3.01 -4.59
C ARG A 179 -15.64 -3.84 -5.63
N PRO A 180 -14.99 -3.22 -6.63
CA PRO A 180 -14.27 -3.97 -7.64
C PRO A 180 -13.07 -4.70 -7.03
N ILE A 181 -12.85 -5.97 -7.38
CA ILE A 181 -11.66 -6.72 -6.93
C ILE A 181 -10.40 -6.08 -7.50
N LEU A 182 -9.55 -5.56 -6.63
CA LEU A 182 -8.41 -4.73 -7.01
C LEU A 182 -7.13 -5.55 -7.19
N GLY A 183 -7.07 -6.78 -6.70
CA GLY A 183 -5.88 -7.63 -6.72
C GLY A 183 -5.88 -8.74 -7.77
N GLU A 184 -4.79 -8.89 -8.55
CA GLU A 184 -4.76 -9.88 -9.66
C GLU A 184 -3.75 -11.04 -9.52
N LYS A 185 -2.64 -10.92 -8.76
CA LYS A 185 -1.44 -11.75 -9.01
C LYS A 185 -0.91 -12.60 -7.85
N GLY A 186 -1.63 -12.74 -6.73
CA GLY A 186 -1.24 -13.67 -5.65
C GLY A 186 0.10 -13.38 -4.95
N LEU A 187 0.69 -12.19 -5.12
CA LEU A 187 1.97 -11.81 -4.51
C LEU A 187 1.81 -10.96 -3.23
N GLY A 188 0.64 -10.36 -3.00
CA GLY A 188 0.39 -9.44 -1.88
C GLY A 188 0.49 -10.06 -0.48
N ARG A 189 0.60 -11.38 -0.37
CA ARG A 189 0.88 -12.09 0.89
C ARG A 189 2.38 -12.19 1.22
N LEU A 190 3.26 -12.11 0.21
CA LEU A 190 4.70 -11.98 0.41
C LEU A 190 5.06 -10.61 0.98
N SER A 191 4.14 -9.64 0.93
CA SER A 191 4.28 -8.36 1.61
C SER A 191 4.53 -8.49 3.12
N ALA A 192 4.02 -9.55 3.77
CA ALA A 192 4.31 -9.79 5.18
C ALA A 192 5.81 -10.02 5.46
N MET A 193 6.50 -10.71 4.54
CA MET A 193 7.95 -10.98 4.62
C MET A 193 8.78 -9.69 4.66
N ARG A 194 8.31 -8.62 3.98
CA ARG A 194 8.99 -7.33 4.00
C ARG A 194 9.00 -6.69 5.40
N LEU A 195 7.96 -6.95 6.20
CA LEU A 195 7.77 -6.29 7.49
C LEU A 195 8.39 -7.07 8.65
N GLY A 196 8.40 -8.40 8.58
CA GLY A 196 8.90 -9.28 9.62
C GLY A 196 9.27 -10.67 9.11
N ASP A 197 10.12 -11.36 9.86
CA ASP A 197 10.58 -12.71 9.49
C ASP A 197 9.57 -13.80 9.84
N ARG A 198 8.49 -13.47 10.54
CA ARG A 198 7.42 -14.41 10.85
C ARG A 198 6.04 -13.86 10.55
N VAL A 199 5.19 -14.72 10.01
CA VAL A 199 3.77 -14.42 9.81
C VAL A 199 2.91 -15.56 10.34
N LEU A 200 1.89 -15.19 11.12
CA LEU A 200 0.79 -16.05 11.51
C LEU A 200 -0.47 -15.53 10.84
N VAL A 201 -1.16 -16.41 10.11
CA VAL A 201 -2.48 -16.13 9.53
C VAL A 201 -3.51 -16.96 10.29
N VAL A 202 -4.51 -16.30 10.86
CA VAL A 202 -5.68 -16.95 11.48
C VAL A 202 -6.91 -16.53 10.70
N THR A 203 -7.67 -17.47 10.15
CA THR A 203 -8.74 -17.13 9.20
C THR A 203 -9.83 -18.19 9.16
N ALA A 204 -11.07 -17.78 8.91
CA ALA A 204 -12.15 -18.72 8.65
C ALA A 204 -13.35 -18.04 8.02
N GLN A 205 -14.08 -18.82 7.22
CA GLN A 205 -15.35 -18.41 6.62
C GLN A 205 -16.52 -18.56 7.60
N GLN A 206 -17.58 -17.78 7.38
CA GLN A 206 -18.82 -17.88 8.15
C GLN A 206 -19.37 -19.31 8.10
N GLY A 207 -19.90 -19.79 9.22
CA GLY A 207 -20.43 -21.17 9.34
C GLY A 207 -19.38 -22.26 9.58
N SER A 208 -18.08 -21.96 9.48
CA SER A 208 -17.02 -22.90 9.87
C SER A 208 -16.96 -23.05 11.40
N PRO A 209 -16.87 -24.28 11.95
CA PRO A 209 -16.83 -24.49 13.41
C PRO A 209 -15.48 -24.14 14.05
N HIS A 210 -14.43 -24.00 13.24
CA HIS A 210 -13.06 -23.74 13.69
C HIS A 210 -12.42 -22.62 12.87
N TRP A 211 -11.45 -21.95 13.49
CA TRP A 211 -10.46 -21.13 12.80
C TRP A 211 -9.42 -22.03 12.12
N ASN A 212 -8.86 -21.58 10.99
CA ASN A 212 -7.67 -22.18 10.40
C ASN A 212 -6.47 -21.31 10.74
N GLN A 213 -5.30 -21.92 10.93
CA GLN A 213 -4.06 -21.24 11.28
C GLN A 213 -2.96 -21.64 10.31
N LEU A 214 -2.11 -20.70 9.94
CA LEU A 214 -0.94 -20.94 9.11
C LEU A 214 0.21 -20.09 9.65
N GLU A 215 1.28 -20.74 10.10
CA GLU A 215 2.50 -20.06 10.54
C GLU A 215 3.62 -20.27 9.51
N ILE A 216 4.36 -19.20 9.24
CA ILE A 216 5.50 -19.23 8.33
C ILE A 216 6.65 -18.48 8.99
N ASP A 217 7.78 -19.16 9.20
CA ASP A 217 9.07 -18.55 9.52
C ASP A 217 9.91 -18.47 8.25
N TRP A 218 10.16 -17.25 7.76
CA TRP A 218 10.96 -17.02 6.56
C TRP A 218 12.44 -17.42 6.76
N ASN A 219 12.88 -17.60 8.00
CA ASN A 219 14.21 -18.10 8.31
C ASN A 219 14.41 -19.55 7.88
N ASP A 220 13.36 -20.37 7.88
CA ASP A 220 13.45 -21.77 7.44
C ASP A 220 13.83 -21.85 5.96
N PHE A 221 13.24 -20.98 5.13
CA PHE A 221 13.60 -20.82 3.72
C PHE A 221 15.02 -20.26 3.52
N ALA A 222 15.50 -19.43 4.44
CA ALA A 222 16.86 -18.91 4.40
C ALA A 222 17.89 -19.97 4.80
N ASP A 223 17.56 -20.85 5.74
CA ASP A 223 18.41 -21.98 6.13
C ASP A 223 18.47 -23.04 5.03
N ALA A 224 17.36 -23.27 4.34
CA ALA A 224 17.25 -24.18 3.18
C ALA A 224 17.53 -23.50 1.82
N ALA A 225 18.22 -22.34 1.79
CA ALA A 225 18.28 -21.49 0.60
C ALA A 225 18.79 -22.18 -0.69
N ASP A 226 19.70 -23.14 -0.55
CA ASP A 226 20.28 -23.92 -1.67
C ASP A 226 19.59 -25.28 -1.89
N GLU A 227 18.55 -25.59 -1.12
CA GLU A 227 17.69 -26.76 -1.27
C GLU A 227 16.49 -26.45 -2.17
N ASP A 228 15.74 -27.50 -2.54
CA ASP A 228 14.50 -27.32 -3.29
C ASP A 228 13.43 -26.69 -2.39
N LEU A 229 12.53 -25.90 -3.00
CA LEU A 229 11.49 -25.20 -2.27
C LEU A 229 10.57 -26.13 -1.44
N ASP A 230 10.39 -27.37 -1.89
CA ASP A 230 9.57 -28.38 -1.23
C ASP A 230 10.26 -29.03 -0.01
N SER A 231 11.52 -28.67 0.31
CA SER A 231 12.17 -29.14 1.55
C SER A 231 11.72 -28.38 2.79
N VAL A 232 11.11 -27.21 2.62
CA VAL A 232 10.54 -26.41 3.71
C VAL A 232 9.06 -26.76 3.85
N GLU A 233 8.72 -27.49 4.92
CA GLU A 233 7.34 -27.86 5.22
C GLU A 233 6.56 -26.67 5.79
N VAL A 234 5.51 -26.26 5.09
CA VAL A 234 4.58 -25.22 5.53
C VAL A 234 3.17 -25.73 5.31
N GLU A 235 2.49 -26.07 6.40
CA GLU A 235 1.13 -26.62 6.36
C GLU A 235 0.19 -25.83 7.29
N PRO A 236 -1.04 -25.52 6.84
CA PRO A 236 -2.04 -24.93 7.71
C PRO A 236 -2.66 -25.99 8.63
N GLU A 237 -2.97 -25.56 9.84
CA GLU A 237 -3.52 -26.38 10.91
C GLU A 237 -4.91 -25.90 11.34
N GLN A 238 -5.67 -26.78 11.98
CA GLN A 238 -6.94 -26.41 12.59
C GLN A 238 -6.68 -25.68 13.92
N GLY A 239 -7.17 -24.45 14.02
CA GLY A 239 -7.11 -23.63 15.22
C GLY A 239 -8.31 -23.83 16.16
N ASN A 240 -8.54 -22.80 16.98
CA ASN A 240 -9.57 -22.80 18.02
C ASN A 240 -11.01 -22.87 17.47
N ASN A 241 -11.96 -23.20 18.35
CA ASN A 241 -13.39 -23.12 18.06
C ASN A 241 -13.80 -21.70 17.70
N LYS A 242 -14.77 -21.61 16.80
CA LYS A 242 -15.27 -20.37 16.22
C LYS A 242 -16.77 -20.23 16.42
N GLY A 243 -17.23 -19.01 16.72
CA GLY A 243 -18.65 -18.68 16.76
C GLY A 243 -19.30 -18.79 15.39
N ARG A 244 -20.57 -19.26 15.31
CA ARG A 244 -21.26 -19.49 14.01
C ARG A 244 -21.31 -18.27 13.08
N GLY A 245 -21.38 -17.06 13.65
CA GLY A 245 -21.49 -15.81 12.91
C GLY A 245 -20.15 -15.15 12.57
N GLU A 246 -19.05 -15.63 13.15
CA GLU A 246 -17.73 -15.02 12.95
C GLU A 246 -17.22 -15.31 11.53
N SER A 247 -16.42 -14.41 10.98
CA SER A 247 -15.61 -14.57 9.77
C SER A 247 -14.48 -13.55 9.82
N GLY A 248 -13.48 -13.72 8.96
CA GLY A 248 -12.40 -12.77 8.87
C GLY A 248 -11.02 -13.39 8.76
N THR A 249 -10.03 -12.52 8.81
CA THR A 249 -8.61 -12.88 8.77
C THR A 249 -7.80 -11.96 9.68
N LEU A 250 -7.01 -12.58 10.56
CA LEU A 250 -5.93 -11.94 11.29
C LEU A 250 -4.60 -12.32 10.64
N ILE A 251 -3.84 -11.33 10.20
CA ILE A 251 -2.43 -11.45 9.83
C ILE A 251 -1.59 -10.81 10.92
N ARG A 252 -0.85 -11.64 11.67
CA ARG A 252 0.11 -11.20 12.68
C ARG A 252 1.52 -11.37 12.15
N ILE A 253 2.27 -10.28 12.09
CA ILE A 253 3.66 -10.24 11.65
C ILE A 253 4.53 -9.96 12.88
N SER A 254 5.54 -10.78 13.11
CA SER A 254 6.50 -10.64 14.22
C SER A 254 7.93 -10.83 13.72
N ALA A 255 8.92 -10.74 14.62
CA ALA A 255 10.33 -10.62 14.26
C ALA A 255 10.52 -9.47 13.25
N LEU A 256 10.02 -8.27 13.61
CA LEU A 256 9.99 -7.12 12.72
C LEU A 256 11.41 -6.74 12.26
N ARG A 257 11.55 -6.34 10.99
CA ARG A 257 12.86 -6.03 10.35
C ARG A 257 13.23 -4.54 10.39
N SER A 258 12.36 -3.70 10.97
CA SER A 258 12.57 -2.26 11.05
C SER A 258 11.93 -1.67 12.30
N GLU A 259 12.34 -0.46 12.63
CA GLU A 259 11.74 0.32 13.70
C GLU A 259 10.35 0.83 13.30
N TRP A 260 9.45 0.87 14.28
CA TRP A 260 8.09 1.38 14.14
C TRP A 260 7.81 2.43 15.21
N SER A 261 7.17 3.52 14.80
CA SER A 261 6.71 4.59 15.68
C SER A 261 5.35 5.10 15.25
N ALA A 262 4.69 5.86 16.12
CA ALA A 262 3.43 6.54 15.79
C ALA A 262 3.62 7.51 14.60
N GLU A 263 4.75 8.20 14.52
CA GLU A 263 5.07 9.10 13.40
C GLU A 263 5.24 8.34 12.08
N LYS A 264 5.94 7.20 12.09
CA LYS A 264 6.08 6.34 10.91
C LYS A 264 4.71 5.84 10.45
N LEU A 265 3.85 5.40 11.36
CA LEU A 265 2.49 4.97 11.00
C LEU A 265 1.64 6.12 10.47
N HIS A 266 1.75 7.31 11.07
CA HIS A 266 1.03 8.49 10.61
C HIS A 266 1.50 8.92 9.21
N SER A 267 2.81 8.90 8.93
CA SER A 267 3.33 9.18 7.59
C SER A 267 2.87 8.12 6.59
N LEU A 268 2.88 6.83 6.97
CA LEU A 268 2.32 5.77 6.14
C LEU A 268 0.82 5.97 5.90
N ALA A 269 0.07 6.47 6.87
CA ALA A 269 -1.35 6.77 6.69
C ALA A 269 -1.62 7.94 5.76
N LEU A 270 -0.83 9.01 5.89
CA LEU A 270 -0.89 10.13 4.97
C LEU A 270 -0.48 9.70 3.55
N ASP A 271 0.64 9.00 3.42
CA ASP A 271 1.22 8.65 2.13
C ASP A 271 0.45 7.53 1.45
N HIS A 272 -0.04 6.52 2.18
CA HIS A 272 -0.63 5.30 1.62
C HIS A 272 -2.11 5.08 1.92
N PHE A 273 -2.71 5.65 2.98
CA PHE A 273 -4.13 5.42 3.30
C PHE A 273 -5.06 6.56 2.89
N SER A 274 -4.54 7.76 2.67
CA SER A 274 -5.21 8.77 1.83
C SER A 274 -5.59 8.24 0.43
N LYS A 275 -4.97 7.13 0.00
CA LYS A 275 -5.16 6.43 -1.29
C LYS A 275 -6.39 5.55 -1.37
N LEU A 276 -6.96 5.20 -0.22
CA LEU A 276 -8.14 4.34 -0.12
C LEU A 276 -9.45 5.12 -0.31
N SER A 277 -9.37 6.46 -0.34
CA SER A 277 -10.52 7.33 -0.56
C SER A 277 -10.17 8.37 -1.60
N ASP A 278 -11.08 8.57 -2.55
CA ASP A 278 -10.95 9.61 -3.54
C ASP A 278 -11.22 10.99 -2.89
N PRO A 279 -10.25 11.90 -2.78
CA PRO A 279 -10.41 13.19 -2.09
C PRO A 279 -11.43 14.12 -2.78
N PHE A 280 -11.83 13.80 -4.02
CA PHE A 280 -12.81 14.55 -4.79
C PHE A 280 -14.11 13.76 -5.03
N GLY A 281 -14.18 12.51 -4.56
CA GLY A 281 -15.31 11.59 -4.74
C GLY A 281 -16.21 11.50 -3.51
N ARG A 282 -17.31 10.75 -3.64
CA ARG A 282 -18.20 10.35 -2.52
C ARG A 282 -17.85 8.97 -1.97
N THR A 283 -16.71 8.40 -2.36
CA THR A 283 -16.32 7.06 -1.94
C THR A 283 -16.25 7.02 -0.41
N PRO A 284 -16.95 6.09 0.25
CA PRO A 284 -16.89 5.95 1.69
C PRO A 284 -15.45 5.80 2.14
N ARG A 285 -15.14 6.26 3.37
CA ARG A 285 -13.83 5.95 3.94
C ARG A 285 -13.68 4.43 4.00
N PRO A 286 -12.48 3.89 3.73
CA PRO A 286 -12.22 2.50 4.09
C PRO A 286 -12.54 2.35 5.59
N PRO A 287 -13.12 1.23 6.01
CA PRO A 287 -13.41 1.00 7.42
C PRO A 287 -12.14 0.64 8.20
N LEU A 288 -11.13 1.51 8.13
CA LEU A 288 -9.77 1.27 8.60
C LEU A 288 -9.49 2.03 9.89
N THR A 289 -9.12 1.31 10.93
CA THR A 289 -8.60 1.87 12.19
C THR A 289 -7.14 1.50 12.35
N ILE A 290 -6.28 2.46 12.70
CA ILE A 290 -4.85 2.21 12.92
C ILE A 290 -4.49 2.63 14.35
N THR A 291 -3.77 1.78 15.06
CA THR A 291 -3.26 2.07 16.42
C THR A 291 -1.77 1.76 16.56
N PHE A 292 -1.10 2.55 17.39
CA PHE A 292 0.25 2.30 17.86
C PHE A 292 0.22 2.18 19.38
N ASN A 293 0.55 0.99 19.91
CA ASN A 293 0.48 0.70 21.35
C ASN A 293 -0.88 1.10 21.97
N GLY A 294 -1.97 0.81 21.27
CA GLY A 294 -3.34 1.15 21.69
C GLY A 294 -3.77 2.60 21.43
N ASN A 295 -2.85 3.50 21.09
CA ASN A 295 -3.18 4.88 20.75
C ASN A 295 -3.61 4.98 19.28
N SER A 296 -4.78 5.58 19.04
CA SER A 296 -5.28 5.79 17.67
C SER A 296 -4.34 6.70 16.87
N VAL A 297 -3.93 6.22 15.70
CA VAL A 297 -3.21 7.01 14.69
C VAL A 297 -4.24 7.54 13.69
N PRO A 298 -4.49 8.86 13.64
CA PRO A 298 -5.50 9.41 12.75
C PRO A 298 -5.07 9.24 11.29
N ILE A 299 -6.00 8.82 10.44
CA ILE A 299 -5.88 8.88 8.99
C ILE A 299 -6.32 10.28 8.57
N PRO A 300 -5.42 11.13 8.04
CA PRO A 300 -5.77 12.50 7.68
C PRO A 300 -6.88 12.54 6.62
N GLU A 301 -7.84 13.44 6.82
CA GLU A 301 -8.90 13.67 5.86
C GLU A 301 -8.53 14.75 4.86
N PHE A 302 -8.97 14.59 3.61
CA PHE A 302 -8.94 15.68 2.68
C PHE A 302 -9.99 16.72 3.08
N ALA A 303 -9.52 17.90 3.44
CA ALA A 303 -10.37 19.04 3.70
C ALA A 303 -10.96 19.57 2.39
N THR A 304 -12.13 19.08 1.99
CA THR A 304 -12.82 19.43 0.73
C THR A 304 -13.01 20.92 0.54
N PHE A 305 -13.23 21.67 1.62
CA PHE A 305 -13.33 23.14 1.60
C PHE A 305 -12.06 23.82 1.05
N LEU A 306 -10.89 23.16 1.06
CA LEU A 306 -9.66 23.72 0.46
C LEU A 306 -9.86 23.95 -1.04
N LEU A 307 -10.66 23.11 -1.71
CA LEU A 307 -10.96 23.25 -3.12
C LEU A 307 -11.77 24.50 -3.42
N ASP A 308 -12.59 24.96 -2.47
CA ASP A 308 -13.32 26.22 -2.60
C ASP A 308 -12.38 27.42 -2.62
N GLN A 309 -11.22 27.29 -1.97
CA GLN A 309 -10.17 28.31 -1.92
C GLN A 309 -9.21 28.26 -3.12
N ALA A 310 -9.43 27.35 -4.06
CA ALA A 310 -8.64 27.28 -5.28
C ALA A 310 -8.84 28.54 -6.14
N HIS A 311 -7.75 29.00 -6.76
CA HIS A 311 -7.78 30.18 -7.63
C HIS A 311 -8.26 29.86 -9.04
N GLY A 312 -8.31 28.57 -9.35
CA GLY A 312 -9.07 28.05 -10.47
C GLY A 312 -9.08 26.53 -10.49
N ARG A 313 -9.87 26.02 -11.43
CA ARG A 313 -10.15 24.61 -11.63
C ARG A 313 -10.05 24.27 -13.11
N PHE A 314 -9.44 23.16 -13.43
CA PHE A 314 -9.42 22.59 -14.76
C PHE A 314 -10.05 21.20 -14.72
N GLN A 315 -10.94 20.93 -15.66
CA GLN A 315 -11.56 19.62 -15.83
C GLN A 315 -11.46 19.20 -17.29
N ALA A 316 -11.12 17.94 -17.54
CA ALA A 316 -11.10 17.38 -18.89
C ALA A 316 -11.48 15.89 -18.89
N THR A 317 -12.03 15.43 -20.00
CA THR A 317 -12.39 14.02 -20.22
C THR A 317 -11.96 13.63 -21.63
N LEU A 318 -11.22 12.53 -21.73
CA LEU A 318 -10.97 11.84 -22.99
C LEU A 318 -12.13 10.88 -23.26
N SER A 319 -12.80 11.03 -24.40
CA SER A 319 -13.77 10.07 -24.90
C SER A 319 -13.17 9.29 -26.06
N THR A 320 -13.19 7.97 -25.96
CA THR A 320 -12.74 7.05 -27.01
C THR A 320 -13.92 6.40 -27.73
N LEU A 321 -15.12 6.39 -27.18
CA LEU A 321 -16.31 5.79 -27.82
C LEU A 321 -17.21 6.85 -28.50
N GLY A 322 -17.76 6.48 -29.65
CA GLY A 322 -18.73 7.28 -30.41
C GLY A 322 -18.13 8.11 -31.56
N PRO A 323 -18.90 9.01 -32.19
CA PRO A 323 -18.47 9.72 -33.38
C PRO A 323 -17.33 10.72 -33.11
N GLY A 324 -16.33 10.72 -34.00
CA GLY A 324 -15.21 11.65 -33.99
C GLY A 324 -14.28 11.49 -32.79
N THR A 325 -14.13 10.26 -32.28
CA THR A 325 -13.18 9.90 -31.23
C THR A 325 -11.86 9.36 -31.82
N PRO A 326 -10.75 9.43 -31.07
CA PRO A 326 -10.60 9.99 -29.72
C PRO A 326 -10.72 11.52 -29.71
N LYS A 327 -11.33 12.08 -28.65
CA LYS A 327 -11.48 13.54 -28.46
C LYS A 327 -11.45 13.92 -26.99
N ILE A 328 -10.93 15.11 -26.69
CA ILE A 328 -10.98 15.69 -25.34
C ILE A 328 -12.02 16.80 -25.28
N LYS A 329 -12.81 16.81 -24.22
CA LYS A 329 -13.64 17.94 -23.82
C LYS A 329 -13.29 18.36 -22.41
N GLY A 330 -13.32 19.65 -22.12
CA GLY A 330 -13.01 20.15 -20.79
C GLY A 330 -13.41 21.61 -20.59
N GLU A 331 -13.19 22.09 -19.38
CA GLU A 331 -13.41 23.48 -18.99
C GLU A 331 -12.31 23.95 -18.03
N MET A 332 -11.85 25.17 -18.26
CA MET A 332 -10.95 25.91 -17.40
C MET A 332 -11.73 27.05 -16.73
N GLU A 333 -11.81 27.03 -15.40
CA GLU A 333 -12.42 28.06 -14.56
C GLU A 333 -11.35 28.88 -13.84
N TYR A 334 -11.22 30.16 -14.19
CA TYR A 334 -10.38 31.13 -13.51
C TYR A 334 -11.19 31.88 -12.46
N ARG A 335 -11.25 31.34 -11.24
CA ARG A 335 -12.10 31.87 -10.15
C ARG A 335 -11.73 33.29 -9.75
N LEU A 336 -10.44 33.61 -9.70
CA LEU A 336 -9.97 34.96 -9.36
C LEU A 336 -10.52 36.07 -10.28
N HIS A 337 -10.75 35.74 -11.55
CA HIS A 337 -11.19 36.70 -12.57
C HIS A 337 -12.63 36.45 -13.05
N ASN A 338 -13.32 35.48 -12.44
CA ASN A 338 -14.63 35.01 -12.86
C ASN A 338 -14.73 34.74 -14.37
N ARG A 339 -13.73 34.04 -14.93
CA ARG A 339 -13.67 33.68 -16.36
C ARG A 339 -13.72 32.18 -16.53
N ARG A 340 -14.39 31.72 -17.60
CA ARG A 340 -14.41 30.32 -18.02
C ARG A 340 -13.96 30.18 -19.47
N ARG A 341 -13.24 29.11 -19.77
CA ARG A 341 -12.79 28.78 -21.12
C ARG A 341 -13.02 27.30 -21.39
N GLN A 342 -13.75 27.01 -22.46
CA GLN A 342 -14.00 25.65 -22.90
C GLN A 342 -12.79 25.09 -23.65
N LEU A 343 -12.48 23.82 -23.43
CA LEU A 343 -11.47 23.06 -24.15
C LEU A 343 -12.17 22.00 -24.99
N ARG A 344 -11.85 21.94 -26.29
CA ARG A 344 -12.27 20.87 -27.19
C ARG A 344 -11.10 20.56 -28.09
N LEU A 345 -10.62 19.33 -28.03
CA LEU A 345 -9.57 18.83 -28.92
C LEU A 345 -10.15 17.68 -29.73
N SER A 346 -10.20 17.88 -31.04
CA SER A 346 -10.50 16.86 -32.02
C SER A 346 -9.36 15.85 -32.14
N THR A 347 -9.62 14.72 -32.80
CA THR A 347 -8.60 13.69 -33.06
C THR A 347 -7.36 14.29 -33.73
N LEU A 348 -7.53 15.13 -34.76
CA LEU A 348 -6.41 15.74 -35.49
C LEU A 348 -5.56 16.66 -34.60
N GLU A 349 -6.20 17.46 -33.75
CA GLU A 349 -5.51 18.33 -32.80
C GLU A 349 -4.74 17.53 -31.75
N LEU A 350 -5.32 16.44 -31.23
CA LEU A 350 -4.63 15.54 -30.31
C LEU A 350 -3.39 14.92 -30.94
N GLN A 351 -3.50 14.42 -32.18
CA GLN A 351 -2.36 13.87 -32.91
C GLN A 351 -1.26 14.92 -33.14
N THR A 352 -1.65 16.15 -33.46
CA THR A 352 -0.71 17.25 -33.70
C THR A 352 0.01 17.69 -32.42
N LEU A 353 -0.72 17.80 -31.30
CA LEU A 353 -0.16 18.24 -30.02
C LEU A 353 0.76 17.21 -29.38
N THR A 354 0.42 15.92 -29.55
CA THR A 354 1.10 14.83 -28.82
C THR A 354 2.09 14.04 -29.67
N GLU A 355 2.03 14.22 -31.00
CA GLU A 355 2.75 13.44 -32.01
C GLU A 355 2.45 11.94 -31.95
N ILE A 356 1.25 11.56 -31.50
CA ILE A 356 0.80 10.16 -31.37
C ILE A 356 -0.31 9.89 -32.37
N ASP A 357 -0.34 8.68 -32.93
CA ASP A 357 -1.41 8.26 -33.84
C ASP A 357 -2.76 8.06 -33.13
N ALA A 358 -3.85 8.29 -33.85
CA ALA A 358 -5.20 8.18 -33.30
C ALA A 358 -5.52 6.78 -32.72
N ALA A 359 -4.97 5.70 -33.29
CA ALA A 359 -5.25 4.35 -32.82
C ALA A 359 -4.57 4.08 -31.47
N THR A 360 -3.38 4.60 -31.23
CA THR A 360 -2.72 4.53 -29.92
C THR A 360 -3.46 5.37 -28.88
N ILE A 361 -3.89 6.59 -29.22
CA ILE A 361 -4.71 7.42 -28.30
C ILE A 361 -6.04 6.72 -27.98
N GLN A 362 -6.68 6.11 -28.98
CA GLN A 362 -7.90 5.34 -28.81
C GLN A 362 -7.72 4.17 -27.83
N ARG A 363 -6.56 3.48 -27.88
CA ARG A 363 -6.22 2.34 -27.02
C ARG A 363 -5.94 2.71 -25.57
N ILE A 364 -5.66 3.99 -25.26
CA ILE A 364 -5.55 4.47 -23.87
C ILE A 364 -6.85 4.17 -23.11
N GLY A 365 -8.00 4.25 -23.78
CA GLY A 365 -9.32 4.24 -23.13
C GLY A 365 -9.72 5.64 -22.60
N PRO A 366 -10.93 5.78 -22.05
CA PRO A 366 -11.39 7.04 -21.48
C PRO A 366 -10.64 7.34 -20.18
N PHE A 367 -10.48 8.63 -19.88
CA PHE A 367 -10.00 9.09 -18.59
C PHE A 367 -10.63 10.43 -18.25
N GLU A 368 -10.65 10.77 -16.96
CA GLU A 368 -11.05 12.07 -16.45
C GLU A 368 -9.86 12.75 -15.78
N LEU A 369 -9.77 14.07 -15.87
CA LEU A 369 -8.77 14.90 -15.21
C LEU A 369 -9.49 16.02 -14.47
N ASP A 370 -9.21 16.15 -13.18
CA ASP A 370 -9.65 17.26 -12.33
C ASP A 370 -8.44 17.87 -11.66
N MET A 371 -8.25 19.18 -11.79
CA MET A 371 -7.12 19.88 -11.19
C MET A 371 -7.56 21.19 -10.56
N TYR A 372 -7.08 21.44 -9.34
CA TYR A 372 -7.24 22.71 -8.64
C TYR A 372 -5.88 23.33 -8.44
N TRP A 373 -5.76 24.63 -8.69
CA TRP A 373 -4.50 25.34 -8.48
C TRP A 373 -4.60 26.47 -7.46
N PHE A 374 -3.49 26.67 -6.77
CA PHE A 374 -3.35 27.60 -5.68
C PHE A 374 -2.20 28.57 -5.95
N ASN A 375 -2.51 29.86 -6.02
CA ASN A 375 -1.48 30.87 -6.08
C ASN A 375 -0.97 31.15 -4.66
N ARG A 376 0.23 30.64 -4.33
CA ARG A 376 0.83 30.76 -2.99
C ARG A 376 1.00 32.20 -2.49
N ARG A 377 1.08 33.18 -3.40
CA ARG A 377 1.19 34.62 -3.06
C ARG A 377 -0.17 35.24 -2.71
N LEU A 378 -1.25 34.67 -3.22
CA LEU A 378 -2.61 35.16 -3.03
C LEU A 378 -3.35 34.40 -1.93
N LEU A 379 -2.77 33.31 -1.40
CA LEU A 379 -3.30 32.61 -0.23
C LEU A 379 -3.36 33.56 0.98
N THR A 380 -4.54 33.67 1.57
CA THR A 380 -4.82 34.45 2.78
C THR A 380 -5.18 33.54 3.96
N LYS A 381 -5.40 34.14 5.13
CA LYS A 381 -6.01 33.44 6.27
C LYS A 381 -7.39 32.93 5.85
N ILE A 382 -7.68 31.67 6.12
CA ILE A 382 -9.02 31.10 5.91
C ILE A 382 -9.71 31.03 7.27
N GLU A 383 -10.93 31.54 7.34
CA GLU A 383 -11.77 31.49 8.53
C GLU A 383 -12.08 30.03 8.91
N GLY A 384 -11.94 29.68 10.18
CA GLY A 384 -12.11 28.29 10.67
C GLY A 384 -10.87 27.39 10.64
N ILE A 385 -9.83 27.70 9.85
CA ILE A 385 -8.59 26.87 9.79
C ILE A 385 -7.48 27.43 10.66
N GLY A 386 -7.29 28.75 10.63
CA GLY A 386 -6.19 29.41 11.31
C GLY A 386 -5.39 30.30 10.37
N ASN A 387 -4.17 30.67 10.79
CA ASN A 387 -3.31 31.58 10.04
C ASN A 387 -2.78 30.95 8.73
N LEU A 388 -2.13 31.78 7.91
CA LEU A 388 -1.55 31.38 6.62
C LEU A 388 -0.57 30.19 6.74
N THR A 389 0.12 30.05 7.86
CA THR A 389 1.06 28.94 8.12
C THR A 389 0.33 27.61 8.18
N VAL A 390 -0.81 27.54 8.89
CA VAL A 390 -1.62 26.32 8.98
C VAL A 390 -2.20 25.97 7.62
N VAL A 391 -2.74 26.95 6.89
CA VAL A 391 -3.29 26.75 5.54
C VAL A 391 -2.23 26.19 4.59
N ARG A 392 -1.01 26.73 4.62
CA ARG A 392 0.10 26.25 3.79
C ARG A 392 0.53 24.84 4.15
N ARG A 393 0.52 24.49 5.44
CA ARG A 393 0.85 23.12 5.89
C ARG A 393 -0.15 22.11 5.35
N ILE A 394 -1.45 22.37 5.56
CA ILE A 394 -2.51 21.50 5.06
C ILE A 394 -2.46 21.37 3.53
N LEU A 395 -2.26 22.48 2.80
CA LEU A 395 -2.11 22.42 1.35
C LEU A 395 -0.87 21.61 0.94
N ALA A 396 0.24 21.70 1.67
CA ALA A 396 1.46 20.95 1.36
C ALA A 396 1.32 19.44 1.57
N GLU A 397 0.43 18.99 2.46
CA GLU A 397 0.13 17.56 2.68
C GLU A 397 -0.56 16.92 1.46
N TRP A 398 -1.29 17.70 0.66
CA TRP A 398 -2.09 17.22 -0.46
C TRP A 398 -1.64 17.72 -1.83
N ALA A 399 -0.87 18.81 -1.88
CA ALA A 399 -0.32 19.35 -3.12
C ALA A 399 0.90 18.52 -3.58
N GLY A 400 0.86 18.09 -4.82
CA GLY A 400 1.88 17.21 -5.40
C GLY A 400 1.74 17.03 -6.92
N GLY A 401 0.93 17.85 -7.59
CA GLY A 401 0.60 17.67 -9.00
C GLY A 401 -0.67 16.84 -9.19
N VAL A 402 -0.65 15.99 -10.21
CA VAL A 402 -1.79 15.13 -10.59
C VAL A 402 -1.53 13.70 -10.13
N ALA A 403 -2.35 13.22 -9.20
CA ALA A 403 -2.33 11.83 -8.77
C ALA A 403 -3.17 10.96 -9.72
N LEU A 404 -2.74 9.72 -10.00
CA LEU A 404 -3.52 8.77 -10.79
C LEU A 404 -4.43 7.95 -9.89
N TYR A 405 -5.68 7.76 -10.28
CA TYR A 405 -6.65 6.91 -9.61
C TYR A 405 -7.23 5.90 -10.61
N ARG A 406 -7.38 4.66 -10.18
CA ARG A 406 -7.98 3.57 -10.94
C ARG A 406 -9.10 2.95 -10.12
N ASP A 407 -10.31 2.97 -10.66
CA ASP A 407 -11.51 2.42 -10.00
C ASP A 407 -11.73 2.98 -8.57
N GLY A 408 -11.39 4.25 -8.35
CA GLY A 408 -11.52 4.94 -7.06
C GLY A 408 -10.29 4.88 -6.15
N TYR A 409 -9.26 4.11 -6.50
CA TYR A 409 -8.05 3.91 -5.68
C TYR A 409 -6.83 4.58 -6.31
N ARG A 410 -5.99 5.22 -5.48
CA ARG A 410 -4.78 5.90 -5.99
C ARG A 410 -3.71 4.89 -6.43
N VAL A 411 -3.14 5.11 -7.60
CA VAL A 411 -2.04 4.34 -8.19
C VAL A 411 -0.72 5.10 -8.00
N ASN A 412 0.25 4.48 -7.35
CA ASN A 412 1.61 5.03 -7.17
C ASN A 412 2.50 4.75 -8.39
N PRO A 413 3.61 5.48 -8.57
CA PRO A 413 4.07 6.65 -7.82
C PRO A 413 3.38 7.97 -8.23
N TYR A 414 2.49 7.92 -9.21
CA TYR A 414 1.93 9.08 -9.91
C TYR A 414 1.44 10.20 -8.98
N GLY A 415 2.11 11.35 -9.05
CA GLY A 415 1.80 12.53 -8.24
C GLY A 415 2.21 12.41 -6.78
N GLY A 416 3.19 11.55 -6.47
CA GLY A 416 3.88 11.51 -5.18
C GLY A 416 4.90 12.63 -5.02
N PRO A 417 5.45 12.86 -3.80
CA PRO A 417 6.36 13.97 -3.52
C PRO A 417 7.57 14.03 -4.48
N ASN A 418 8.14 12.88 -4.79
CA ASN A 418 9.33 12.74 -5.65
C ASN A 418 9.00 12.38 -7.10
N ASP A 419 7.73 12.32 -7.48
CA ASP A 419 7.30 11.88 -8.80
C ASP A 419 6.67 13.04 -9.59
N ASP A 420 7.43 13.56 -10.56
CA ASP A 420 6.97 14.56 -11.52
C ASP A 420 6.65 13.91 -12.87
N TRP A 421 5.78 12.90 -12.88
CA TRP A 421 5.51 12.08 -14.06
C TRP A 421 4.90 12.85 -15.25
N LEU A 422 4.37 14.06 -15.01
CA LEU A 422 3.86 14.98 -16.03
C LEU A 422 4.83 16.15 -16.29
N ASP A 423 6.02 16.14 -15.67
CA ASP A 423 7.07 17.15 -15.84
C ASP A 423 6.62 18.60 -15.54
N LEU A 424 5.65 18.77 -14.63
CA LEU A 424 5.06 20.07 -14.28
C LEU A 424 6.07 21.00 -13.62
N ASP A 425 6.97 20.47 -12.77
CA ASP A 425 8.02 21.29 -12.16
C ASP A 425 9.07 21.68 -13.21
N ARG A 426 9.52 20.72 -14.02
CA ARG A 426 10.51 20.95 -15.09
C ARG A 426 10.04 22.06 -16.04
N ASP A 427 8.78 22.02 -16.44
CA ASP A 427 8.20 22.99 -17.36
C ASP A 427 7.96 24.35 -16.73
N ALA A 428 7.66 24.39 -15.42
CA ALA A 428 7.52 25.63 -14.67
C ALA A 428 8.87 26.36 -14.50
N PHE A 429 9.97 25.62 -14.30
CA PHE A 429 11.31 26.20 -14.11
C PHE A 429 12.01 26.59 -15.41
N SER A 430 11.65 26.01 -16.55
CA SER A 430 12.31 26.23 -17.85
C SER A 430 11.83 27.48 -18.61
N THR A 431 10.71 28.10 -18.20
CA THR A 431 10.06 29.20 -18.95
C THR A 431 10.09 30.53 -18.19
N SER A 432 10.30 31.65 -18.88
CA SER A 432 10.10 32.99 -18.30
C SER A 432 8.60 33.35 -18.24
N GLY A 433 7.95 33.07 -17.12
CA GLY A 433 6.54 33.41 -16.90
C GLY A 433 5.94 32.74 -15.65
N PHE A 434 4.73 33.14 -15.22
CA PHE A 434 4.03 32.45 -14.14
C PHE A 434 3.45 31.12 -14.67
N LYS A 435 4.13 30.01 -14.38
CA LYS A 435 3.63 28.65 -14.57
C LYS A 435 3.39 27.99 -13.21
N LEU A 436 2.42 27.09 -13.17
CA LEU A 436 2.08 26.33 -11.97
C LEU A 436 3.06 25.17 -11.83
N ASN A 437 3.62 25.00 -10.64
CA ASN A 437 4.40 23.81 -10.29
C ASN A 437 3.54 22.79 -9.51
N ARG A 438 4.06 21.59 -9.28
CA ARG A 438 3.33 20.51 -8.58
C ARG A 438 2.86 20.93 -7.20
N GLY A 439 3.70 21.66 -6.46
CA GLY A 439 3.38 22.16 -5.12
C GLY A 439 2.27 23.22 -5.07
N GLN A 440 1.74 23.62 -6.22
CA GLN A 440 0.60 24.53 -6.34
C GLN A 440 -0.66 23.84 -6.86
N ILE A 441 -0.59 22.53 -7.14
CA ILE A 441 -1.65 21.77 -7.79
C ILE A 441 -2.07 20.64 -6.86
N ILE A 442 -3.39 20.53 -6.68
CA ILE A 442 -4.05 19.34 -6.17
C ILE A 442 -4.88 18.81 -7.33
N GLY A 443 -4.45 17.72 -7.94
CA GLY A 443 -5.10 17.16 -9.12
C GLY A 443 -5.24 15.64 -9.08
N ARG A 444 -6.17 15.14 -9.88
CA ARG A 444 -6.50 13.74 -10.04
C ARG A 444 -6.75 13.42 -11.51
N ALA A 445 -6.09 12.39 -12.02
CA ALA A 445 -6.49 11.68 -13.23
C ALA A 445 -7.21 10.39 -12.84
N ARG A 446 -8.38 10.10 -13.40
CA ARG A 446 -9.13 8.85 -13.17
C ARG A 446 -9.14 8.00 -14.42
N ILE A 447 -8.84 6.73 -14.22
CA ILE A 447 -9.01 5.64 -15.17
C ILE A 447 -9.82 4.52 -14.52
N SER A 448 -10.23 3.54 -15.30
CA SER A 448 -10.92 2.35 -14.79
C SER A 448 -10.34 1.09 -15.43
N GLN A 449 -10.39 -0.03 -14.72
CA GLN A 449 -10.03 -1.31 -15.33
C GLN A 449 -10.97 -1.69 -16.48
N ARG A 450 -12.25 -1.30 -16.42
CA ARG A 450 -13.25 -1.54 -17.47
C ARG A 450 -13.10 -0.65 -18.69
N GLY A 451 -12.79 0.63 -18.48
CA GLY A 451 -12.69 1.59 -19.57
C GLY A 451 -11.36 1.50 -20.32
N ASN A 452 -10.28 1.09 -19.65
CA ASN A 452 -8.92 1.10 -20.19
C ASN A 452 -8.29 -0.28 -20.56
N PRO A 453 -9.03 -1.38 -20.82
CA PRO A 453 -8.43 -2.65 -21.21
C PRO A 453 -8.12 -2.71 -22.72
N PRO A 454 -7.19 -3.57 -23.16
CA PRO A 454 -6.15 -4.29 -22.39
C PRO A 454 -4.83 -3.50 -22.23
N TYR A 455 -4.79 -2.20 -22.53
CA TYR A 455 -3.52 -1.52 -22.82
C TYR A 455 -2.92 -0.72 -21.66
N LEU A 456 -3.72 -0.16 -20.74
CA LEU A 456 -3.18 0.39 -19.49
C LEU A 456 -3.09 -0.74 -18.44
N VAL A 457 -1.97 -1.46 -18.45
CA VAL A 457 -1.75 -2.65 -17.62
C VAL A 457 -1.01 -2.27 -16.34
N ASP A 458 -1.44 -2.80 -15.19
CA ASP A 458 -0.73 -2.58 -13.93
C ASP A 458 0.57 -3.42 -13.85
N GLN A 459 1.61 -2.84 -13.26
CA GLN A 459 2.84 -3.57 -12.95
C GLN A 459 2.59 -4.68 -11.91
N THR A 460 3.43 -5.71 -11.94
CA THR A 460 3.28 -6.86 -11.02
C THR A 460 3.57 -6.51 -9.56
N ASN A 461 4.52 -5.58 -9.31
CA ASN A 461 4.78 -4.98 -8.00
C ASN A 461 3.77 -3.87 -7.62
N ARG A 462 2.82 -3.54 -8.51
CA ARG A 462 1.76 -2.54 -8.30
C ARG A 462 2.26 -1.12 -7.99
N GLU A 463 3.47 -0.80 -8.43
CA GLU A 463 4.07 0.53 -8.33
C GLU A 463 3.84 1.35 -9.60
N GLY A 464 2.75 1.08 -10.30
CA GLY A 464 2.31 1.90 -11.42
C GLY A 464 1.84 1.09 -12.61
N LEU A 465 1.78 1.77 -13.74
CA LEU A 465 1.42 1.17 -15.02
C LEU A 465 2.67 0.59 -15.68
N LYS A 466 2.51 -0.54 -16.36
CA LYS A 466 3.55 -1.18 -17.15
C LYS A 466 4.01 -0.22 -18.25
N GLU A 467 5.32 -0.06 -18.39
CA GLU A 467 5.87 0.73 -19.49
C GLU A 467 5.52 0.08 -20.83
N ASN A 468 4.70 0.78 -21.60
CA ASN A 468 4.28 0.43 -22.95
C ASN A 468 3.91 1.71 -23.73
N PRO A 469 3.71 1.63 -25.06
CA PRO A 469 3.36 2.79 -25.88
C PRO A 469 2.10 3.52 -25.40
N GLU A 470 1.10 2.78 -24.91
CA GLU A 470 -0.17 3.35 -24.48
C GLU A 470 -0.04 4.14 -23.16
N LYS A 471 0.80 3.69 -22.23
CA LYS A 471 1.15 4.45 -21.01
C LYS A 471 1.92 5.72 -21.36
N GLN A 472 2.87 5.64 -22.30
CA GLN A 472 3.58 6.85 -22.77
C GLN A 472 2.62 7.82 -23.45
N ALA A 473 1.67 7.30 -24.22
CA ALA A 473 0.65 8.09 -24.87
C ALA A 473 -0.29 8.78 -23.87
N PHE A 474 -0.73 8.04 -22.85
CA PHE A 474 -1.51 8.58 -21.75
C PHE A 474 -0.81 9.75 -21.05
N VAL A 475 0.48 9.59 -20.71
CA VAL A 475 1.28 10.65 -20.08
C VAL A 475 1.37 11.89 -20.99
N ARG A 476 1.67 11.71 -22.28
CA ARG A 476 1.76 12.84 -23.23
C ARG A 476 0.44 13.56 -23.44
N VAL A 477 -0.67 12.81 -23.51
CA VAL A 477 -2.01 13.39 -23.66
C VAL A 477 -2.42 14.17 -22.41
N LEU A 478 -2.01 13.74 -21.22
CA LEU A 478 -2.25 14.46 -19.97
C LEU A 478 -1.37 15.70 -19.80
N ALA A 479 -0.13 15.64 -20.29
CA ALA A 479 0.83 16.74 -20.19
C ALA A 479 0.57 17.88 -21.20
N ALA A 480 -0.02 17.56 -22.36
CA ALA A 480 -0.42 18.51 -23.40
C ALA A 480 -1.67 19.32 -23.01
#